data_AF-L0JQ97-F1
#
_entry.id   AF-L0JQ97-F1
#
_cell.length_a   1.000
_cell.length_b   1.000
_cell.length_c   1.000
_cell.angle_alpha   90.00
_cell.angle_beta   90.00
_cell.angle_gamma   90.00
#
_symmetry.space_group_name_H-M   'P 1'
#
loop_
_entity.id
_entity.type
_entity.pdbx_description
1 polymer ?
#
loop_
_entity_poly.entity_id
_entity_poly.type
_entity_poly.pdbx_seq_one_letter_code
_entity_poly.pdbx_strand_id
1 'polypeptide(L)' 'MTLQDARVTARIVRTEDGKTFHEYEVGGVAYGSLDALESALNHC' A
#
# COMPACT_ATOMS: atom_id res chain seq x y z
N MET A 1 -6.05 11.39 -13.13
CA MET A 1 -6.35 10.28 -12.21
C MET A 1 -6.00 10.77 -10.82
N THR A 2 -6.99 11.09 -10.00
CA THR A 2 -6.75 11.46 -8.59
C THR A 2 -6.64 10.18 -7.78
N LEU A 3 -5.84 10.17 -6.70
CA LEU A 3 -5.66 8.98 -5.85
C LEU A 3 -6.99 8.52 -5.23
N GLN A 4 -7.97 9.42 -5.12
CA GLN A 4 -9.31 9.12 -4.61
C GLN A 4 -10.10 8.10 -5.44
N ASP A 5 -9.82 7.97 -6.75
CA ASP A 5 -10.45 6.95 -7.62
C ASP A 5 -9.52 5.74 -7.86
N ALA A 6 -8.30 5.78 -7.33
CA ALA A 6 -7.31 4.73 -7.53
C ALA A 6 -7.62 3.51 -6.64
N ARG A 7 -7.63 2.31 -7.25
CA ARG A 7 -7.75 1.06 -6.49
C ARG A 7 -6.48 0.80 -5.70
N VAL A 8 -6.65 0.56 -4.40
CA VAL A 8 -5.59 0.08 -3.52
C VAL A 8 -5.42 -1.43 -3.69
N THR A 9 -4.19 -1.85 -3.95
CA THR A 9 -3.79 -3.25 -3.93
C THR A 9 -2.92 -3.50 -2.71
N ALA A 10 -3.34 -4.43 -1.84
CA ALA A 10 -2.52 -4.88 -0.71
C ALA A 10 -2.00 -6.29 -0.99
N ARG A 11 -0.70 -6.50 -0.81
CA ARG A 11 -0.06 -7.81 -0.89
C ARG A 11 0.48 -8.20 0.48
N ILE A 12 0.03 -9.35 0.97
CA ILE A 12 0.51 -9.94 2.22
C ILE A 12 1.57 -10.96 1.86
N VAL A 13 2.82 -10.67 2.20
CA VAL A 13 3.96 -11.55 1.96
C VAL A 13 4.33 -12.24 3.26
N ARG A 14 4.31 -13.57 3.24
CA ARG A 14 4.83 -14.39 4.35
C ARG A 14 6.19 -14.93 3.96
N THR A 15 7.21 -14.62 4.75
CA THR A 15 8.56 -15.16 4.58
C THR A 15 8.68 -16.56 5.17
N GLU A 16 9.70 -17.30 4.73
CA GLU A 16 10.04 -18.63 5.27
C GLU A 16 10.34 -18.59 6.77
N ASP A 17 10.87 -17.47 7.27
CA ASP A 17 11.13 -17.20 8.70
C ASP A 17 9.84 -16.93 9.50
N GLY A 18 8.67 -17.01 8.85
CA GLY A 18 7.36 -16.80 9.48
C GLY A 18 6.95 -15.34 9.64
N LYS A 19 7.77 -14.38 9.21
CA LYS A 19 7.44 -12.94 9.26
C LYS A 19 6.45 -12.59 8.16
N THR A 20 5.45 -11.78 8.51
CA THR A 20 4.45 -11.26 7.59
C THR A 20 4.76 -9.79 7.31
N PHE A 21 4.84 -9.42 6.03
CA PHE A 21 4.97 -8.05 5.56
C PHE A 21 3.76 -7.67 4.73
N HIS A 22 3.40 -6.39 4.80
CA HIS A 22 2.32 -5.82 4.02
C HIS A 22 2.93 -4.82 3.04
N GLU A 23 2.71 -5.05 1.75
CA GLU A 23 3.06 -4.13 0.70
C GLU A 23 1.77 -3.52 0.16
N TYR A 24 1.77 -2.20 -0.02
CA TYR A 24 0.60 -1.48 -0.49
C TYR A 24 0.96 -0.78 -1.80
N GLU A 25 0.10 -0.87 -2.80
CA GLU A 25 0.29 -0.20 -4.09
C GLU A 25 -0.98 0.58 -4.47
N VAL A 26 -0.78 1.81 -4.95
CA VAL A 26 -1.85 2.64 -5.51
C VAL A 26 -1.35 3.28 -6.79
N GLY A 27 -2.06 3.06 -7.90
CA GLY A 27 -1.70 3.66 -9.20
C GLY A 27 -0.27 3.39 -9.67
N GLY A 28 0.33 2.26 -9.28
CA GLY A 28 1.72 1.90 -9.57
C GLY A 28 2.77 2.48 -8.62
N VAL A 29 2.36 3.16 -7.54
CA VAL A 29 3.23 3.64 -6.47
C VAL A 29 3.15 2.69 -5.29
N ALA A 30 4.29 2.12 -4.89
CA ALA A 30 4.40 1.25 -3.73
C ALA A 30 4.68 2.04 -2.44
N TYR A 31 4.01 1.66 -1.36
CA TYR A 31 4.14 2.23 -0.02
C TYR A 31 4.59 1.15 0.97
N GLY A 32 5.61 1.48 1.77
CA GLY A 32 6.19 0.56 2.76
C GLY A 32 5.42 0.44 4.07
N SER A 33 4.36 1.23 4.26
CA SER A 33 3.50 1.18 5.45
C SER A 33 2.08 1.64 5.12
N LEU A 34 1.13 1.20 5.94
CA LEU A 34 -0.27 1.62 5.83
C LEU A 34 -0.40 3.12 6.08
N ASP A 35 0.34 3.65 7.07
CA ASP A 35 0.32 5.06 7.44
C ASP A 35 0.77 5.98 6.28
N ALA A 36 1.79 5.55 5.53
CA ALA A 36 2.25 6.27 4.34
C ALA A 36 1.22 6.22 3.19
N LEU A 37 0.52 5.09 3.03
CA LEU A 37 -0.58 4.96 2.07
C LEU A 37 -1.75 5.87 2.46
N GLU A 38 -2.21 5.82 3.72
CA GLU A 38 -3.33 6.64 4.21
C GLU A 38 -3.03 8.13 4.11
N SER A 39 -1.80 8.54 4.43
CA SER A 39 -1.35 9.92 4.23
C SER A 39 -1.45 10.32 2.76
N ALA A 40 -1.02 9.46 1.82
CA ALA A 40 -1.11 9.76 0.40
C ALA A 40 -2.56 9.83 -0.13
N LEU A 41 -3.45 8.99 0.39
CA LEU A 41 -4.87 9.00 0.04
C LEU A 41 -5.60 10.24 0.57
N ASN A 42 -5.26 10.70 1.78
CA ASN A 42 -5.90 11.84 2.43
C ASN A 42 -5.35 13.20 1.96
N HIS A 43 -4.17 13.26 1.34
CA HIS A 43 -3.57 14.49 0.83
C HIS A 43 -3.93 14.82 -0.64
N CYS A 44 -4.86 14.07 -1.25
CA CYS A 44 -5.19 14.18 -2.67
C CYS A 44 -6.50 14.93 -2.93
#